data_AF-A0A0M3KFH0-F1
#
_entry.id   AF-A0A0M3KFH0-F1
#
_cell.length_a   1.000
_cell.length_b   1.000
_cell.length_c   1.000
_cell.angle_alpha   90.00
_cell.angle_beta   90.00
_cell.angle_gamma   90.00
#
_symmetry.space_group_name_H-M   'P 1'
#
loop_
_entity.id
_entity.type
_entity.pdbx_description
1 polymer ?
#
loop_
_entity_poly.entity_id
_entity_poly.type
_entity_poly.pdbx_seq_one_letter_code
_entity_poly.pdbx_strand_id
1 'polypeptide(L)'
;MKTFGPSCFPHDKNALTRDLQYSEICLSLNVMAPLRKSAEEDGYPVIVYIHGGGFEIGSSASFDYKNLCDTFVSRGIVFVTFNYRVGFLGEFCSVTQFIAMPAEKPLTLRHFINRSVNSNNCDENDKIIKCSGFLTTGDNAMPGNAGLWDQVQALTYIKENIAAFGGDPERITIMDLFQQTISLSGSPFNEFARSETTVDDSLDLIRAVGCHKEHSKLSKECMKQKSIVELFNGVDKIGPGRAIESGIKFHPHFDESFFPKPLEQLLKEAPHKPSLVGVTNSEAAIYG
;
A
#
# COMPACT_ATOMS: atom_id res chain seq x y z
N MET A 1 -20.52 -14.73 2.91
CA MET A 1 -19.46 -14.54 3.94
C MET A 1 -18.93 -13.12 3.77
N LYS A 2 -18.42 -12.47 4.83
CA LYS A 2 -17.69 -11.19 4.68
C LYS A 2 -16.27 -11.51 4.20
N THR A 3 -15.75 -10.80 3.21
CA THR A 3 -14.45 -11.08 2.57
C THR A 3 -13.68 -9.80 2.32
N PHE A 4 -12.36 -9.85 2.46
CA PHE A 4 -11.47 -8.77 2.01
C PHE A 4 -11.57 -8.57 0.49
N GLY A 5 -11.18 -7.38 0.03
CA GLY A 5 -10.87 -7.15 -1.39
C GLY A 5 -9.62 -7.93 -1.82
N PRO A 6 -9.40 -8.11 -3.14
CA PRO A 6 -8.22 -8.79 -3.65
C PRO A 6 -6.94 -7.97 -3.35
N SER A 7 -5.87 -8.68 -3.05
CA SER A 7 -4.54 -8.14 -2.78
C SER A 7 -3.89 -7.63 -4.06
N CYS A 8 -2.97 -6.68 -3.94
CA CYS A 8 -2.14 -6.28 -5.07
C CYS A 8 -1.15 -7.40 -5.40
N PHE A 9 -0.90 -7.64 -6.69
CA PHE A 9 0.12 -8.61 -7.11
C PHE A 9 1.49 -8.24 -6.52
N PRO A 10 2.23 -9.22 -5.94
CA PRO A 10 3.57 -9.00 -5.39
C PRO A 10 4.61 -8.79 -6.50
N HIS A 11 5.87 -8.56 -6.12
CA HIS A 11 7.02 -8.48 -7.01
C HIS A 11 7.42 -9.81 -7.68
N ASP A 12 6.97 -10.96 -7.18
CA ASP A 12 7.40 -12.28 -7.67
C ASP A 12 6.28 -13.33 -7.56
N LYS A 13 6.29 -14.30 -8.46
CA LYS A 13 5.29 -15.39 -8.50
C LYS A 13 5.34 -16.31 -7.27
N ASN A 14 6.50 -16.48 -6.63
CA ASN A 14 6.63 -17.36 -5.45
C ASN A 14 6.11 -16.68 -4.18
N ALA A 15 5.95 -15.34 -4.19
CA ALA A 15 5.27 -14.57 -3.15
C ALA A 15 3.73 -14.63 -3.24
N LEU A 16 3.17 -15.33 -4.24
CA LEU A 16 1.73 -15.58 -4.32
C LEU A 16 1.31 -16.63 -3.28
N THR A 17 0.49 -16.21 -2.32
CA THR A 17 -0.09 -17.10 -1.30
C THR A 17 -1.41 -17.69 -1.79
N ARG A 18 -1.71 -18.95 -1.44
CA ARG A 18 -2.91 -19.65 -1.94
C ARG A 18 -4.23 -19.15 -1.35
N ASP A 19 -4.17 -18.56 -0.16
CA ASP A 19 -5.34 -18.10 0.59
C ASP A 19 -5.75 -16.66 0.25
N LEU A 20 -4.92 -15.93 -0.51
CA LEU A 20 -5.21 -14.59 -1.00
C LEU A 20 -5.62 -14.61 -2.47
N GLN A 21 -6.64 -13.82 -2.80
CA GLN A 21 -6.95 -13.45 -4.18
C GLN A 21 -6.06 -12.26 -4.57
N TYR A 22 -5.59 -12.24 -5.82
CA TYR A 22 -4.76 -11.17 -6.35
C TYR A 22 -5.42 -10.53 -7.57
N SER A 23 -5.27 -9.22 -7.71
CA SER A 23 -5.87 -8.42 -8.77
C SER A 23 -5.01 -7.19 -9.07
N GLU A 24 -5.13 -6.66 -10.29
CA GLU A 24 -4.60 -5.34 -10.64
C GLU A 24 -5.54 -4.24 -10.12
N ILE A 25 -6.83 -4.55 -9.97
CA ILE A 25 -7.83 -3.77 -9.24
C ILE A 25 -7.80 -4.24 -7.78
N CYS A 26 -6.81 -3.76 -7.01
CA CYS A 26 -6.56 -4.18 -5.62
C CYS A 26 -6.77 -3.09 -4.57
N LEU A 27 -6.87 -1.82 -4.98
CA LEU A 27 -7.00 -0.67 -4.07
C LEU A 27 -8.35 -0.72 -3.36
N SER A 28 -8.33 -1.21 -2.13
CA SER A 28 -9.49 -1.40 -1.27
C SER A 28 -9.08 -1.12 0.18
N LEU A 29 -10.05 -0.68 0.97
CA LEU A 29 -9.89 -0.49 2.41
C LEU A 29 -11.04 -1.14 3.16
N ASN A 30 -10.73 -1.61 4.37
CA ASN A 30 -11.61 -2.35 5.24
C ASN A 30 -11.74 -1.58 6.54
N VAL A 31 -12.94 -1.09 6.85
CA VAL A 31 -13.22 -0.41 8.13
C VAL A 31 -13.89 -1.39 9.08
N MET A 32 -13.28 -1.59 10.24
CA MET A 32 -13.80 -2.38 11.36
C MET A 32 -14.15 -1.43 12.50
N ALA A 33 -15.45 -1.26 12.76
CA ALA A 33 -15.96 -0.26 13.71
C ALA A 33 -16.82 -0.89 14.83
N PRO A 34 -16.84 -0.32 16.05
CA PRO A 34 -17.75 -0.73 17.09
C PRO A 34 -19.22 -0.48 16.70
N LEU A 35 -20.12 -1.36 17.14
CA LEU A 35 -21.54 -1.31 16.78
C LEU A 35 -22.34 -0.25 17.54
N ARG A 36 -21.92 0.03 18.78
CA ARG A 36 -22.54 1.05 19.61
C ARG A 36 -21.99 2.40 19.18
N LYS A 37 -22.80 3.46 19.28
CA LYS A 37 -22.28 4.83 19.17
C LYS A 37 -21.24 5.04 20.28
N SER A 38 -20.19 5.82 19.99
CA SER A 38 -19.26 6.28 21.02
C SER A 38 -19.99 6.99 22.16
N ALA A 39 -19.44 6.89 23.36
CA ALA A 39 -19.87 7.68 24.51
C ALA A 39 -19.36 9.13 24.42
N GLU A 40 -18.34 9.38 23.60
CA GLU A 40 -17.81 10.69 23.26
C GLU A 40 -18.56 11.25 22.04
N GLU A 41 -18.80 12.56 22.00
CA GLU A 41 -19.55 13.19 20.91
C GLU A 41 -18.79 13.14 19.57
N ASP A 42 -17.46 13.26 19.63
CA ASP A 42 -16.56 13.33 18.47
C ASP A 42 -16.30 11.97 17.79
N GLY A 43 -16.75 10.85 18.39
CA GLY A 43 -16.60 9.50 17.85
C GLY A 43 -15.61 8.62 18.63
N TYR A 44 -15.09 7.60 17.97
CA TYR A 44 -14.06 6.69 18.50
C TYR A 44 -12.67 7.03 17.94
N PRO A 45 -11.58 6.86 18.71
CA PRO A 45 -10.23 6.93 18.15
C PRO A 45 -10.05 5.91 17.00
N VAL A 46 -9.28 6.30 16.00
CA VAL A 46 -9.06 5.54 14.77
C VAL A 46 -7.61 5.06 14.72
N ILE A 47 -7.40 3.77 14.48
CA ILE A 47 -6.09 3.22 14.09
C ILE A 47 -6.15 2.84 12.62
N VAL A 48 -5.25 3.40 11.82
CA VAL A 48 -5.02 3.01 10.43
C VAL A 48 -3.74 2.18 10.36
N TYR A 49 -3.84 0.95 9.87
CA TYR A 49 -2.69 0.06 9.72
C TYR A 49 -2.27 -0.04 8.25
N ILE A 50 -1.01 0.32 7.99
CA ILE A 50 -0.33 0.09 6.71
C ILE A 50 0.41 -1.24 6.84
N HIS A 51 0.28 -2.13 5.85
CA HIS A 51 0.98 -3.42 5.90
C HIS A 51 2.44 -3.27 5.47
N GLY A 52 3.34 -3.95 6.18
CA GLY A 52 4.73 -4.13 5.75
C GLY A 52 4.86 -5.10 4.56
N GLY A 53 6.09 -5.55 4.33
CA GLY A 53 6.44 -6.45 3.23
C GLY A 53 7.50 -5.90 2.26
N GLY A 54 8.38 -5.01 2.73
CA GLY A 54 9.51 -4.49 1.94
C GLY A 54 9.12 -3.76 0.66
N PHE A 55 7.90 -3.20 0.60
CA PHE A 55 7.27 -2.64 -0.60
C PHE A 55 7.07 -3.61 -1.78
N GLU A 56 7.40 -4.88 -1.60
CA GLU A 56 7.43 -5.92 -2.65
C GLU A 56 6.38 -7.02 -2.46
N ILE A 57 5.86 -7.18 -1.25
CA ILE A 57 4.78 -8.11 -0.89
C ILE A 57 3.85 -7.46 0.14
N GLY A 58 2.74 -8.11 0.48
CA GLY A 58 1.83 -7.70 1.56
C GLY A 58 0.36 -7.62 1.13
N SER A 59 -0.51 -7.44 2.12
CA SER A 59 -1.96 -7.30 1.92
C SER A 59 -2.63 -6.79 3.20
N SER A 60 -3.71 -6.02 3.06
CA SER A 60 -4.62 -5.72 4.17
C SER A 60 -5.35 -6.94 4.72
N ALA A 61 -5.41 -8.02 3.93
CA ALA A 61 -6.00 -9.31 4.29
C ALA A 61 -5.05 -10.24 5.07
N SER A 62 -3.79 -9.83 5.30
CA SER A 62 -2.80 -10.64 6.03
C SER A 62 -3.14 -10.89 7.51
N PHE A 63 -4.12 -10.15 8.06
CA PHE A 63 -4.57 -10.27 9.44
C PHE A 63 -6.03 -10.76 9.48
N ASP A 64 -6.30 -11.75 10.33
CA ASP A 64 -7.66 -12.21 10.59
C ASP A 64 -8.50 -11.08 11.22
N TYR A 65 -9.59 -10.71 10.53
CA TYR A 65 -10.64 -9.81 11.01
C TYR A 65 -11.01 -10.06 12.46
N LYS A 66 -11.12 -11.33 12.87
CA LYS A 66 -11.52 -11.69 14.24
C LYS A 66 -10.51 -11.18 15.27
N ASN A 67 -9.22 -11.36 15.02
CA ASN A 67 -8.17 -10.93 15.95
C ASN A 67 -8.08 -9.41 16.05
N LEU A 68 -8.27 -8.69 14.93
CA LEU A 68 -8.35 -7.23 14.94
C LEU A 68 -9.59 -6.72 15.70
N CYS A 69 -10.75 -7.35 15.49
CA CYS A 69 -11.98 -7.03 16.21
C CYS A 69 -11.85 -7.28 17.72
N ASP A 70 -11.35 -8.45 18.11
CA ASP A 70 -11.20 -8.85 19.52
C ASP A 70 -10.16 -7.99 20.25
N THR A 71 -9.12 -7.51 19.55
CA THR A 71 -8.03 -6.71 20.14
C THR A 71 -8.36 -5.22 20.25
N PHE A 72 -8.87 -4.61 19.18
CA PHE A 72 -9.05 -3.15 19.08
C PHE A 72 -10.52 -2.74 19.15
N VAL A 73 -11.37 -3.31 18.29
CA VAL A 73 -12.78 -2.89 18.15
C VAL A 73 -13.58 -3.15 19.43
N SER A 74 -13.29 -4.25 20.13
CA SER A 74 -13.84 -4.57 21.45
C SER A 74 -13.60 -3.50 22.51
N ARG A 75 -12.57 -2.65 22.33
CA ARG A 75 -12.15 -1.59 23.24
C ARG A 75 -12.65 -0.19 22.84
N GLY A 76 -13.51 -0.09 21.83
CA GLY A 76 -13.98 1.20 21.32
C GLY A 76 -12.96 1.91 20.43
N ILE A 77 -12.28 1.17 19.55
CA ILE A 77 -11.34 1.71 18.56
C ILE A 77 -11.84 1.34 17.17
N VAL A 78 -11.90 2.30 16.24
CA VAL A 78 -12.12 2.00 14.82
C VAL A 78 -10.78 1.58 14.22
N PHE A 79 -10.73 0.40 13.60
CA PHE A 79 -9.52 -0.12 12.99
C PHE A 79 -9.68 -0.19 11.47
N VAL A 80 -8.74 0.39 10.74
CA VAL A 80 -8.74 0.46 9.27
C VAL A 80 -7.51 -0.24 8.73
N THR A 81 -7.69 -1.09 7.72
CA THR A 81 -6.59 -1.62 6.89
C THR A 81 -6.86 -1.29 5.43
N PHE A 82 -5.82 -1.12 4.62
CA PHE A 82 -5.97 -0.90 3.18
C PHE A 82 -4.83 -1.52 2.38
N ASN A 83 -5.10 -1.85 1.12
CA ASN A 83 -4.09 -2.26 0.16
C ASN A 83 -3.49 -1.03 -0.51
N TYR A 84 -2.16 -1.00 -0.64
CA TYR A 84 -1.43 -0.15 -1.58
C TYR A 84 -0.64 -1.04 -2.54
N ARG A 85 -0.28 -0.51 -3.71
CA ARG A 85 0.45 -1.29 -4.73
C ARG A 85 1.89 -1.55 -4.29
N VAL A 86 2.35 -2.77 -4.57
CA VAL A 86 3.67 -3.30 -4.20
C VAL A 86 4.40 -3.81 -5.45
N GLY A 87 5.71 -3.97 -5.36
CA GLY A 87 6.55 -4.46 -6.45
C GLY A 87 6.52 -3.50 -7.66
N PHE A 88 6.48 -4.07 -8.86
CA PHE A 88 6.62 -3.31 -10.10
C PHE A 88 5.32 -2.70 -10.69
N LEU A 89 4.12 -2.88 -10.10
CA LEU A 89 2.82 -2.59 -10.77
C LEU A 89 2.04 -1.31 -10.38
N GLY A 90 1.51 -0.62 -11.40
CA GLY A 90 0.53 0.51 -11.35
C GLY A 90 -0.55 0.35 -12.44
N GLU A 91 -1.30 1.34 -12.95
CA GLU A 91 -1.29 2.82 -12.77
C GLU A 91 -2.49 3.29 -11.90
N PHE A 92 -2.73 4.60 -11.76
CA PHE A 92 -3.96 5.14 -11.15
C PHE A 92 -5.19 4.72 -11.95
N CYS A 93 -6.13 4.00 -11.33
CA CYS A 93 -7.51 3.91 -11.80
C CYS A 93 -8.45 3.75 -10.61
N SER A 94 -9.27 4.76 -10.33
CA SER A 94 -10.18 4.74 -9.18
C SER A 94 -11.42 3.89 -9.49
N VAL A 95 -11.38 2.61 -9.13
CA VAL A 95 -12.61 1.84 -8.85
C VAL A 95 -12.64 1.55 -7.35
N THR A 96 -12.99 2.59 -6.61
CA THR A 96 -13.01 2.62 -5.15
C THR A 96 -14.19 1.83 -4.59
N GLN A 97 -14.03 0.51 -4.50
CA GLN A 97 -14.97 -0.34 -3.77
C GLN A 97 -14.69 -0.25 -2.26
N PHE A 98 -15.28 0.77 -1.62
CA PHE A 98 -15.21 0.96 -0.18
C PHE A 98 -16.07 -0.07 0.56
N ILE A 99 -15.43 -0.99 1.28
CA ILE A 99 -16.11 -1.98 2.13
C ILE A 99 -15.97 -1.57 3.60
N ALA A 100 -16.89 -0.72 4.06
CA ALA A 100 -17.04 -0.47 5.49
C ALA A 100 -17.94 -1.55 6.13
N MET A 101 -17.49 -2.14 7.24
CA MET A 101 -18.17 -3.30 7.84
C MET A 101 -18.54 -3.05 9.31
N PRO A 102 -19.83 -2.92 9.65
CA PRO A 102 -20.26 -3.09 11.04
C PRO A 102 -20.02 -4.54 11.48
N ALA A 103 -19.39 -4.71 12.64
CA ALA A 103 -18.91 -6.00 13.16
C ALA A 103 -19.99 -6.83 13.89
N GLU A 104 -21.07 -7.24 13.21
CA GLU A 104 -22.12 -8.09 13.80
C GLU A 104 -22.00 -9.60 13.54
N LYS A 105 -22.34 -10.37 14.58
CA LYS A 105 -22.82 -11.77 14.57
C LYS A 105 -24.33 -11.78 14.85
N PRO A 106 -25.03 -12.89 14.57
CA PRO A 106 -25.19 -13.55 13.28
C PRO A 106 -26.66 -13.37 12.77
N LEU A 107 -26.94 -13.95 11.60
CA LEU A 107 -28.27 -14.14 10.96
C LEU A 107 -28.78 -13.08 9.98
N THR A 108 -29.44 -13.63 8.96
CA THR A 108 -30.17 -13.01 7.84
C THR A 108 -29.35 -12.24 6.78
N LEU A 109 -29.50 -12.75 5.55
CA LEU A 109 -29.01 -12.18 4.31
C LEU A 109 -29.64 -10.80 4.05
N ARG A 110 -28.91 -9.94 3.33
CA ARG A 110 -29.26 -8.54 2.93
C ARG A 110 -29.11 -7.50 4.04
N HIS A 111 -27.96 -6.82 4.04
CA HIS A 111 -27.84 -5.36 4.10
C HIS A 111 -26.45 -4.97 3.55
N PHE A 112 -26.35 -4.86 2.23
CA PHE A 112 -25.20 -4.23 1.55
C PHE A 112 -25.58 -2.77 1.29
N ILE A 113 -24.83 -1.81 1.84
CA ILE A 113 -24.85 -0.41 1.39
C ILE A 113 -23.50 -0.15 0.74
N ASN A 114 -23.49 -0.20 -0.58
CA ASN A 114 -22.32 0.06 -1.41
C ASN A 114 -22.30 1.57 -1.70
N ARG A 115 -21.44 2.35 -1.03
CA ARG A 115 -21.17 3.75 -1.40
C ARG A 115 -19.80 3.84 -2.05
N SER A 116 -19.79 3.72 -3.38
CA SER A 116 -18.67 4.23 -4.18
C SER A 116 -18.60 5.74 -4.01
N VAL A 117 -17.41 6.28 -3.71
CA VAL A 117 -17.12 7.71 -3.90
C VAL A 117 -16.19 7.77 -5.10
N ASN A 118 -16.71 8.32 -6.20
CA ASN A 118 -15.98 8.50 -7.44
C ASN A 118 -15.07 9.74 -7.32
N SER A 119 -13.77 9.58 -7.52
CA SER A 119 -12.93 10.69 -7.97
C SER A 119 -13.00 10.75 -9.50
N ASN A 120 -13.65 11.78 -10.04
CA ASN A 120 -13.83 11.93 -11.49
C ASN A 120 -12.51 12.34 -12.17
N ASN A 121 -11.66 11.36 -12.54
CA ASN A 121 -10.60 11.57 -13.55
C ASN A 121 -10.00 10.26 -14.11
N CYS A 122 -10.82 9.25 -14.37
CA CYS A 122 -10.43 8.07 -15.17
C CYS A 122 -11.45 7.88 -16.30
N ASP A 123 -10.99 7.87 -17.55
CA ASP A 123 -11.85 7.66 -18.73
C ASP A 123 -12.35 6.21 -18.74
N GLU A 124 -13.66 6.00 -18.91
CA GLU A 124 -14.29 4.66 -18.92
C GLU A 124 -13.80 3.77 -20.09
N ASN A 125 -13.04 4.35 -21.04
CA ASN A 125 -12.44 3.64 -22.17
C ASN A 125 -11.07 3.01 -21.88
N ASP A 126 -10.35 3.41 -20.81
CA ASP A 126 -9.01 2.90 -20.48
C ASP A 126 -9.04 1.52 -19.78
N LYS A 127 -9.45 0.49 -20.53
CA LYS A 127 -9.52 -0.91 -20.06
C LYS A 127 -8.18 -1.67 -20.10
N ILE A 128 -7.04 -0.98 -20.17
CA ILE A 128 -5.70 -1.59 -20.18
C ILE A 128 -4.90 -1.10 -18.98
N ILE A 129 -4.99 -1.87 -17.89
CA ILE A 129 -4.33 -1.60 -16.61
C ILE A 129 -2.85 -2.02 -16.70
N LYS A 130 -1.91 -1.09 -16.47
CA LYS A 130 -0.52 -1.34 -15.98
C LYS A 130 0.36 -0.11 -15.77
N CYS A 131 1.48 -0.33 -15.04
CA CYS A 131 2.66 0.54 -14.78
C CYS A 131 2.45 1.74 -13.83
N SER A 132 3.20 1.94 -12.75
CA SER A 132 4.31 1.20 -12.14
C SER A 132 4.25 1.39 -10.61
N GLY A 133 4.52 0.35 -9.81
CA GLY A 133 4.31 0.40 -8.36
C GLY A 133 5.40 1.19 -7.66
N PHE A 134 6.56 0.55 -7.56
CA PHE A 134 7.85 1.18 -7.24
C PHE A 134 8.83 1.13 -8.41
N LEU A 135 8.46 0.50 -9.54
CA LEU A 135 9.27 0.51 -10.76
C LEU A 135 9.43 1.94 -11.32
N THR A 136 10.66 2.34 -11.59
CA THR A 136 11.02 3.69 -12.04
C THR A 136 12.11 3.68 -13.12
N THR A 137 12.10 4.69 -14.00
CA THR A 137 13.19 4.95 -14.97
C THR A 137 14.17 6.01 -14.49
N GLY A 138 14.02 6.53 -13.27
CA GLY A 138 14.78 7.70 -12.79
C GLY A 138 14.42 8.99 -13.53
N ASP A 139 13.31 8.99 -14.27
CA ASP A 139 12.79 10.13 -15.02
C ASP A 139 11.26 10.26 -14.89
N ASN A 140 10.73 11.38 -15.38
CA ASN A 140 9.31 11.71 -15.27
C ASN A 140 8.37 10.82 -16.13
N ALA A 141 8.87 9.83 -16.89
CA ALA A 141 8.00 8.91 -17.63
C ALA A 141 7.41 7.83 -16.71
N MET A 142 8.26 7.27 -15.85
CA MET A 142 7.89 6.35 -14.77
C MET A 142 8.67 6.79 -13.52
N PRO A 143 8.15 7.73 -12.71
CA PRO A 143 8.88 8.26 -11.55
C PRO A 143 9.01 7.25 -10.40
N GLY A 144 8.10 6.28 -10.31
CA GLY A 144 7.99 5.33 -9.19
C GLY A 144 6.95 5.78 -8.15
N ASN A 145 7.12 5.35 -6.90
CA ASN A 145 6.36 5.80 -5.72
C ASN A 145 4.82 5.70 -5.78
N ALA A 146 4.23 5.01 -6.75
CA ALA A 146 2.78 4.94 -6.89
C ALA A 146 2.11 4.21 -5.71
N GLY A 147 2.84 3.29 -5.05
CA GLY A 147 2.41 2.68 -3.78
C GLY A 147 2.37 3.65 -2.60
N LEU A 148 3.21 4.70 -2.58
CA LEU A 148 3.13 5.75 -1.56
C LEU A 148 2.00 6.74 -1.85
N TRP A 149 1.77 7.06 -3.13
CA TRP A 149 0.60 7.86 -3.54
C TRP A 149 -0.74 7.17 -3.21
N ASP A 150 -0.81 5.83 -3.27
CA ASP A 150 -1.97 5.08 -2.76
C ASP A 150 -2.19 5.28 -1.26
N GLN A 151 -1.11 5.25 -0.47
CA GLN A 151 -1.19 5.48 0.98
C GLN A 151 -1.69 6.91 1.26
N VAL A 152 -1.19 7.91 0.54
CA VAL A 152 -1.70 9.29 0.63
C VAL A 152 -3.18 9.36 0.26
N GLN A 153 -3.61 8.71 -0.84
CA GLN A 153 -5.02 8.69 -1.24
C GLN A 153 -5.92 8.01 -0.21
N ALA A 154 -5.49 6.86 0.34
CA ALA A 154 -6.23 6.12 1.36
C ALA A 154 -6.35 6.94 2.65
N LEU A 155 -5.28 7.58 3.11
CA LEU A 155 -5.29 8.42 4.31
C LEU A 155 -6.17 9.68 4.13
N THR A 156 -6.13 10.33 2.96
CA THR A 156 -7.05 11.43 2.62
C THR A 156 -8.50 10.97 2.69
N TYR A 157 -8.83 9.85 2.04
CA TYR A 157 -10.18 9.30 2.08
C TYR A 157 -10.64 8.97 3.51
N ILE A 158 -9.78 8.35 4.33
CA ILE A 158 -10.08 8.03 5.72
C ILE A 158 -10.36 9.33 6.50
N LYS A 159 -9.50 10.35 6.40
CA LYS A 159 -9.69 11.66 7.05
C LYS A 159 -11.03 12.31 6.69
N GLU A 160 -11.45 12.20 5.43
CA GLU A 160 -12.72 12.75 4.93
C GLU A 160 -13.97 11.94 5.31
N ASN A 161 -13.85 10.61 5.47
CA ASN A 161 -15.02 9.72 5.53
C ASN A 161 -15.18 8.94 6.84
N ILE A 162 -14.17 8.86 7.72
CA ILE A 162 -14.20 7.96 8.89
C ILE A 162 -15.29 8.30 9.92
N ALA A 163 -15.73 9.56 9.95
CA ALA A 163 -16.88 10.02 10.73
C ALA A 163 -18.18 9.27 10.39
N ALA A 164 -18.37 8.87 9.13
CA ALA A 164 -19.52 8.07 8.70
C ALA A 164 -19.53 6.64 9.30
N PHE A 165 -18.39 6.19 9.83
CA PHE A 165 -18.21 4.89 10.48
C PHE A 165 -18.04 5.03 12.00
N GLY A 166 -18.35 6.21 12.56
CA GLY A 166 -18.26 6.49 14.00
C GLY A 166 -16.85 6.72 14.52
N GLY A 167 -15.85 6.86 13.63
CA GLY A 167 -14.49 7.23 14.00
C GLY A 167 -14.29 8.74 13.99
N ASP A 168 -13.43 9.22 14.88
CA ASP A 168 -13.05 10.62 15.01
C ASP A 168 -11.96 10.98 13.99
N PRO A 169 -12.20 11.90 13.04
CA PRO A 169 -11.22 12.28 12.03
C PRO A 169 -10.01 13.04 12.61
N GLU A 170 -10.11 13.65 13.79
CA GLU A 170 -9.00 14.35 14.46
C GLU A 170 -8.14 13.42 15.33
N ARG A 171 -8.66 12.25 15.72
CA ARG A 171 -7.92 11.21 16.48
C ARG A 171 -7.55 9.99 15.64
N ILE A 172 -6.89 10.25 14.51
CA ILE A 172 -6.27 9.22 13.67
C ILE A 172 -4.84 8.95 14.15
N THR A 173 -4.59 7.71 14.56
CA THR A 173 -3.27 7.10 14.76
C THR A 173 -2.93 6.28 13.53
N ILE A 174 -1.74 6.46 12.96
CA ILE A 174 -1.21 5.49 12.00
C ILE A 174 -0.35 4.51 12.80
N MET A 175 -0.69 3.23 12.68
CA MET A 175 0.14 2.12 13.12
C MET A 175 0.90 1.64 11.90
N ASP A 176 2.22 1.67 11.97
CA ASP A 176 3.12 2.12 10.89
C ASP A 176 3.21 3.67 10.76
N LEU A 177 4.01 4.17 9.82
CA LEU A 177 4.59 5.52 9.80
C LEU A 177 3.60 6.71 9.59
N PHE A 178 3.13 7.34 10.70
CA PHE A 178 2.87 8.80 10.91
C PHE A 178 1.44 9.42 11.08
N GLN A 179 0.85 9.47 12.29
CA GLN A 179 0.10 10.68 12.74
C GLN A 179 0.10 10.94 14.27
N GLN A 180 -0.53 10.11 15.09
CA GLN A 180 0.25 9.48 16.16
C GLN A 180 0.92 8.28 15.52
N THR A 181 2.17 7.98 15.86
CA THR A 181 2.98 7.02 15.11
C THR A 181 3.28 5.82 15.99
N ILE A 182 3.10 4.61 15.46
CA ILE A 182 3.68 3.40 16.04
C ILE A 182 4.55 2.78 14.95
N SER A 183 5.82 3.17 14.92
CA SER A 183 6.83 2.61 14.02
C SER A 183 7.40 1.34 14.66
N LEU A 184 7.17 0.21 14.00
CA LEU A 184 7.64 -1.10 14.43
C LEU A 184 8.66 -1.61 13.41
N SER A 185 9.89 -1.86 13.87
CA SER A 185 10.91 -2.60 13.10
C SER A 185 11.29 -2.00 11.73
N GLY A 186 11.17 -0.67 11.58
CA GLY A 186 11.49 0.01 10.32
C GLY A 186 11.71 1.51 10.47
N SER A 187 12.42 2.11 9.52
CA SER A 187 12.69 3.54 9.46
C SER A 187 12.91 3.97 8.00
N PRO A 188 12.54 5.19 7.59
CA PRO A 188 12.83 5.70 6.25
C PRO A 188 14.33 5.87 5.96
N PHE A 189 15.21 5.67 6.96
CA PHE A 189 16.66 5.69 6.80
C PHE A 189 17.28 4.34 6.38
N ASN A 190 16.54 3.23 6.46
CA ASN A 190 17.02 1.90 6.06
C ASN A 190 17.31 1.85 4.55
N GLU A 191 18.34 1.11 4.11
CA GLU A 191 18.70 0.97 2.68
C GLU A 191 17.49 0.52 1.83
N PHE A 192 16.75 -0.49 2.28
CA PHE A 192 15.55 -0.99 1.61
C PHE A 192 14.34 -0.03 1.63
N ALA A 193 14.41 1.08 2.36
CA ALA A 193 13.43 2.16 2.30
C ALA A 193 13.91 3.33 1.41
N ARG A 194 15.19 3.36 1.02
CA ARG A 194 15.83 4.45 0.27
C ARG A 194 17.10 4.02 -0.48
N SER A 195 16.98 3.72 -1.77
CA SER A 195 18.17 3.50 -2.62
C SER A 195 17.92 3.94 -4.07
N GLU A 196 19.01 4.18 -4.79
CA GLU A 196 18.99 4.42 -6.25
C GLU A 196 18.96 3.10 -7.02
N THR A 197 19.27 1.97 -6.37
CA THR A 197 19.31 0.62 -6.99
C THR A 197 18.00 0.18 -7.65
N THR A 198 16.84 0.66 -7.17
CA THR A 198 15.55 0.39 -7.82
C THR A 198 15.50 0.90 -9.26
N VAL A 199 16.22 1.97 -9.61
CA VAL A 199 16.28 2.45 -11.01
C VAL A 199 16.98 1.41 -11.89
N ASP A 200 18.13 0.90 -11.46
CA ASP A 200 18.85 -0.14 -12.20
C ASP A 200 18.09 -1.47 -12.27
N ASP A 201 17.50 -1.92 -11.16
CA ASP A 201 16.68 -3.15 -11.10
C ASP A 201 15.43 -3.02 -11.99
N SER A 202 14.83 -1.82 -12.07
CA SER A 202 13.73 -1.49 -12.98
C SER A 202 14.14 -1.50 -14.45
N LEU A 203 15.30 -0.89 -14.79
CA LEU A 203 15.84 -0.87 -16.14
C LEU A 203 16.24 -2.28 -16.62
N ASP A 204 16.72 -3.13 -15.72
CA ASP A 204 16.98 -4.54 -15.98
C ASP A 204 15.68 -5.29 -16.29
N LEU A 205 14.62 -5.10 -15.51
CA LEU A 205 13.31 -5.72 -15.79
C LEU A 205 12.76 -5.27 -17.15
N ILE A 206 12.80 -3.96 -17.44
CA ILE A 206 12.39 -3.38 -18.73
C ILE A 206 13.16 -4.02 -19.91
N ARG A 207 14.47 -4.28 -19.74
CA ARG A 207 15.27 -5.01 -20.73
C ARG A 207 14.89 -6.49 -20.82
N ALA A 208 14.72 -7.19 -19.70
CA ALA A 208 14.44 -8.63 -19.65
C ALA A 208 13.10 -9.04 -20.28
N VAL A 209 12.12 -8.13 -20.33
CA VAL A 209 10.81 -8.32 -21.01
C VAL A 209 10.76 -7.77 -22.43
N GLY A 210 11.86 -7.19 -22.95
CA GLY A 210 11.95 -6.65 -24.31
C GLY A 210 11.33 -5.26 -24.50
N CYS A 211 11.13 -4.52 -23.41
CA CYS A 211 10.50 -3.19 -23.42
C CYS A 211 11.47 -2.02 -23.33
N HIS A 212 12.79 -2.24 -23.35
CA HIS A 212 13.75 -1.16 -23.46
C HIS A 212 13.64 -0.48 -24.84
N LYS A 213 13.31 0.81 -24.85
CA LYS A 213 13.20 1.68 -26.03
C LYS A 213 14.09 2.92 -25.85
N GLU A 214 14.31 3.65 -26.93
CA GLU A 214 15.09 4.90 -26.97
C GLU A 214 14.57 5.99 -26.01
N HIS A 215 13.27 5.97 -25.68
CA HIS A 215 12.65 6.90 -24.74
C HIS A 215 11.82 6.16 -23.70
N SER A 216 11.95 6.55 -22.43
CA SER A 216 11.23 5.95 -21.29
C SER A 216 9.71 5.96 -21.44
N LYS A 217 9.14 6.94 -22.15
CA LYS A 217 7.71 6.96 -22.51
C LYS A 217 7.32 5.76 -23.40
N LEU A 218 8.13 5.41 -24.40
CA LEU A 218 7.89 4.24 -25.25
C LEU A 218 8.12 2.94 -24.48
N SER A 219 9.07 2.94 -23.53
CA SER A 219 9.27 1.83 -22.60
C SER A 219 8.03 1.62 -21.71
N LYS A 220 7.43 2.70 -21.17
CA LYS A 220 6.17 2.65 -20.41
C LYS A 220 5.04 2.00 -21.22
N GLU A 221 4.78 2.50 -22.43
CA GLU A 221 3.70 1.96 -23.26
C GLU A 221 3.92 0.48 -23.65
N CYS A 222 5.17 0.05 -23.81
CA CYS A 222 5.47 -1.37 -23.97
C CYS A 222 5.18 -2.17 -22.68
N MET A 223 5.61 -1.67 -21.52
CA MET A 223 5.38 -2.32 -20.23
C MET A 223 3.88 -2.44 -19.91
N LYS A 224 3.06 -1.47 -20.34
CA LYS A 224 1.59 -1.52 -20.21
C LYS A 224 0.95 -2.71 -20.92
N GLN A 225 1.55 -3.18 -22.01
CA GLN A 225 1.03 -4.29 -22.82
C GLN A 225 1.48 -5.66 -22.31
N LYS A 226 2.40 -5.73 -21.35
CA LYS A 226 2.92 -7.00 -20.81
C LYS A 226 1.93 -7.68 -19.89
N SER A 227 1.75 -8.99 -20.06
CA SER A 227 1.00 -9.81 -19.10
C SER A 227 1.74 -9.91 -17.76
N ILE A 228 1.01 -10.13 -16.67
CA ILE A 228 1.61 -10.34 -15.34
C ILE A 228 2.60 -11.53 -15.33
N VAL A 229 2.33 -12.56 -16.14
CA VAL A 229 3.20 -13.73 -16.32
C VAL A 229 4.50 -13.36 -17.04
N GLU A 230 4.46 -12.50 -18.07
CA GLU A 230 5.70 -11.99 -18.70
C GLU A 230 6.53 -11.15 -17.74
N LEU A 231 5.90 -10.35 -16.88
CA LEU A 231 6.60 -9.52 -15.90
C LEU A 231 7.25 -10.37 -14.79
N PHE A 232 6.55 -11.37 -14.25
CA PHE A 232 7.16 -12.34 -13.32
C PHE A 232 8.32 -13.12 -13.95
N ASN A 233 8.14 -13.62 -15.18
CA ASN A 233 9.23 -14.25 -15.94
C ASN A 233 10.38 -13.27 -16.26
N GLY A 234 10.14 -11.96 -16.19
CA GLY A 234 11.16 -10.92 -16.25
C GLY A 234 11.93 -10.79 -14.93
N VAL A 235 11.23 -10.80 -13.80
CA VAL A 235 11.83 -10.78 -12.45
C VAL A 235 12.68 -12.04 -12.21
N ASP A 236 12.20 -13.22 -12.59
CA ASP A 236 12.97 -14.47 -12.56
C ASP A 236 14.31 -14.36 -13.31
N LYS A 237 14.35 -13.62 -14.43
CA LYS A 237 15.55 -13.48 -15.28
C LYS A 237 16.59 -12.52 -14.74
N ILE A 238 16.17 -11.46 -14.05
CA ILE A 238 17.10 -10.45 -13.48
C ILE A 238 17.74 -10.94 -12.18
N GLY A 239 17.10 -11.88 -11.48
CA GLY A 239 17.64 -12.52 -10.29
C GLY A 239 17.42 -11.71 -9.00
N PRO A 240 18.31 -11.82 -7.99
CA PRO A 240 18.19 -11.06 -6.74
C PRO A 240 18.39 -9.56 -6.97
N GLY A 241 17.82 -8.73 -6.07
CA GLY A 241 17.98 -7.28 -6.14
C GLY A 241 19.37 -6.81 -5.75
N ARG A 242 19.74 -5.61 -6.20
CA ARG A 242 21.06 -5.02 -5.92
C ARG A 242 21.25 -4.57 -4.47
N ALA A 243 20.17 -4.37 -3.71
CA ALA A 243 20.22 -3.99 -2.29
C ALA A 243 20.84 -5.13 -1.46
N ILE A 244 22.06 -4.91 -0.94
CA ILE A 244 22.97 -6.01 -0.55
C ILE A 244 22.46 -6.76 0.69
N GLU A 245 21.86 -6.06 1.65
CA GLU A 245 21.38 -6.66 2.91
C GLU A 245 19.96 -7.24 2.82
N SER A 246 19.17 -6.88 1.80
CA SER A 246 17.73 -7.21 1.75
C SER A 246 17.26 -7.94 0.48
N GLY A 247 17.99 -7.84 -0.64
CA GLY A 247 17.59 -8.41 -1.93
C GLY A 247 16.37 -7.76 -2.60
N ILE A 248 15.82 -6.69 -2.00
CA ILE A 248 14.66 -5.94 -2.48
C ILE A 248 15.04 -5.14 -3.73
N LYS A 249 14.18 -5.18 -4.76
CA LYS A 249 14.37 -4.52 -6.08
C LYS A 249 13.50 -3.30 -6.24
N PHE A 250 12.26 -3.35 -5.74
CA PHE A 250 11.24 -2.34 -6.00
C PHE A 250 10.78 -1.68 -4.69
N HIS A 251 11.45 -0.59 -4.31
CA HIS A 251 11.19 0.19 -3.10
C HIS A 251 11.09 1.69 -3.44
N PRO A 252 10.78 2.59 -2.47
CA PRO A 252 10.75 4.02 -2.72
C PRO A 252 12.02 4.55 -3.37
N HIS A 253 11.82 5.47 -4.32
CA HIS A 253 12.87 6.19 -5.03
C HIS A 253 12.76 7.68 -4.68
N PHE A 254 13.88 8.39 -4.53
CA PHE A 254 13.87 9.83 -4.25
C PHE A 254 13.64 10.60 -5.55
N ASP A 255 12.36 10.82 -5.88
CA ASP A 255 11.91 11.66 -6.98
C ASP A 255 11.73 13.12 -6.53
N GLU A 256 11.80 14.07 -7.46
CA GLU A 256 11.52 15.49 -7.17
C GLU A 256 10.00 15.76 -6.92
N SER A 257 9.17 14.71 -6.82
CA SER A 257 7.70 14.80 -6.75
C SER A 257 7.14 14.37 -5.39
N PHE A 258 7.35 13.12 -4.97
CA PHE A 258 6.97 12.64 -3.64
C PHE A 258 8.01 13.04 -2.59
N PHE A 259 9.30 13.00 -2.94
CA PHE A 259 10.42 13.41 -2.08
C PHE A 259 11.12 14.68 -2.59
N PRO A 260 10.44 15.86 -2.62
CA PRO A 260 10.95 17.09 -3.26
C PRO A 260 12.22 17.69 -2.62
N LYS A 261 12.74 17.08 -1.55
CA LYS A 261 13.93 17.46 -0.78
C LYS A 261 14.57 16.21 -0.18
N PRO A 262 15.88 16.24 0.15
CA PRO A 262 16.53 15.17 0.92
C PRO A 262 15.80 14.87 2.24
N LEU A 263 15.81 13.60 2.66
CA LEU A 263 15.09 13.12 3.83
C LEU A 263 15.47 13.88 5.12
N GLU A 264 16.74 14.25 5.26
CA GLU A 264 17.28 14.99 6.41
C GLU A 264 16.73 16.42 6.49
N GLN A 265 16.29 16.99 5.35
CA GLN A 265 15.62 18.29 5.32
C GLN A 265 14.13 18.12 5.58
N LEU A 266 13.47 17.14 4.95
CA LEU A 266 12.06 16.82 5.19
C LEU A 266 11.80 16.55 6.69
N LEU A 267 12.69 15.84 7.37
CA LEU A 267 12.57 15.55 8.81
C LEU A 267 12.77 16.77 9.72
N LYS A 268 13.50 17.79 9.27
CA LYS A 268 13.65 19.07 10.01
C LYS A 268 12.46 20.00 9.82
N GLU A 269 11.82 19.93 8.65
CA GLU A 269 10.64 20.72 8.30
C GLU A 269 9.33 20.04 8.74
N ALA A 270 9.34 18.73 8.99
CA ALA A 270 8.18 17.96 9.40
C ALA A 270 7.62 18.46 10.75
N PRO A 271 6.28 18.60 10.88
CA PRO A 271 5.67 18.99 12.14
C PRO A 271 5.89 17.90 13.20
N HIS A 272 6.23 18.30 14.43
CA HIS A 272 6.37 17.38 15.54
C HIS A 272 5.05 16.64 15.82
N LYS A 273 5.11 15.31 15.87
CA LYS A 273 3.98 14.43 16.17
C LYS A 273 4.37 13.38 17.22
N PRO A 274 3.54 13.10 18.25
CA PRO A 274 3.80 12.05 19.22
C PRO A 274 4.05 10.70 18.54
N SER A 275 5.17 10.06 18.88
CA SER A 275 5.68 8.86 18.21
C SER A 275 6.10 7.81 19.23
N LEU A 276 5.68 6.58 19.00
CA LEU A 276 6.19 5.37 19.65
C LEU A 276 7.03 4.62 18.61
N VAL A 277 8.28 4.31 18.93
CA VAL A 277 9.18 3.55 18.04
C VAL A 277 9.66 2.33 18.80
N GLY A 278 9.62 1.16 18.16
CA GLY A 278 10.04 -0.10 18.74
C GLY A 278 10.74 -1.00 17.74
N VAL A 279 11.63 -1.84 18.25
CA VAL A 279 12.28 -2.95 17.54
C VAL A 279 12.17 -4.20 18.39
N THR A 280 12.20 -5.36 17.75
CA THR A 280 12.35 -6.66 18.41
C THR A 280 13.83 -6.91 18.76
N ASN A 281 14.09 -7.88 19.63
CA ASN A 281 15.46 -8.26 19.99
C ASN A 281 16.18 -9.12 18.93
N SER A 282 15.51 -9.46 17.83
CA SER A 282 15.96 -10.46 16.85
C SER A 282 15.67 -10.06 15.39
N GLU A 283 15.65 -8.76 15.08
CA GLU A 283 15.34 -8.23 13.74
C GLU A 283 16.12 -8.93 12.61
N ALA A 284 17.43 -9.10 12.79
CA ALA A 284 18.31 -9.68 11.77
C ALA A 284 18.05 -11.18 11.51
N ALA A 285 17.36 -11.89 12.40
CA ALA A 285 17.17 -13.34 12.32
C ALA A 285 16.30 -13.79 11.13
N ILE A 286 15.64 -12.87 10.43
CA ILE A 286 14.92 -13.16 9.18
C ILE A 286 15.80 -13.03 7.92
N TYR A 287 17.00 -12.44 8.05
CA TYR A 287 17.91 -12.15 6.93
C TYR A 287 19.13 -13.08 6.87
N GLY A 288 19.50 -13.77 7.95
CA GLY A 288 20.58 -14.77 7.98
C GLY A 288 21.10 -15.12 9.38
#